data_AF-A0A1S9RMK2-F1
#
_entry.id   AF-A0A1S9RMK2-F1
#
_cell.length_a   1.000
_cell.length_b   1.000
_cell.length_c   1.000
_cell.angle_alpha   90.00
_cell.angle_beta   90.00
_cell.angle_gamma   90.00
#
_symmetry.space_group_name_H-M   'P 1'
#
loop_
_entity.id
_entity.type
_entity.pdbx_description
1 polymer ?
#
loop_
_entity_poly.entity_id
_entity_poly.type
_entity_poly.pdbx_seq_one_letter_code
_entity_poly.pdbx_strand_id
1 'polypeptide(L)'
;MTPTSMPDAAPSFQIISSLRYDPDLPKVTSHHGNDQSYPAPVDSPYYLLSYHRDRLTNAARHFNWDNALDFLRLDLDSFERFLDESIPDREKPWRLRIAVDCNGKGSVEVNPTVAIDPLNLLIPSLHNGVQSTTWKVYVDSQSITPSGFTTHKTTARDDYAAARVRAGITSPAETSEVLVVNPDGEIMEGSITTPYFRRRIVGQETDANEAVWVTPPLRSGGNAGTSRRYALSQGFCVEQVITKADLLDGEECCLSNGVRGFIRGVVVLSR
;
A
#
# COMPACT_ATOMS: atom_id res chain seq x y z
N MET A 1 -0.33 -49.02 13.97
CA MET A 1 0.69 -48.07 13.47
C MET A 1 -0.04 -46.82 13.03
N THR A 2 -0.01 -45.79 13.86
CA THR A 2 -0.51 -44.44 13.53
C THR A 2 0.40 -43.84 12.46
N PRO A 3 -0.13 -43.15 11.43
CA PRO A 3 0.71 -42.48 10.45
C PRO A 3 1.35 -41.28 11.13
N THR A 4 2.68 -41.27 11.19
CA THR A 4 3.48 -40.11 11.56
C THR A 4 3.22 -39.01 10.53
N SER A 5 2.50 -37.96 10.90
CA SER A 5 2.44 -36.75 10.07
C SER A 5 3.85 -36.20 9.95
N MET A 6 4.36 -36.10 8.72
CA MET A 6 5.55 -35.28 8.49
C MET A 6 5.26 -33.86 8.99
N PRO A 7 6.21 -33.18 9.65
CA PRO A 7 6.01 -31.77 9.97
C PRO A 7 5.75 -31.02 8.67
N ASP A 8 4.64 -30.27 8.61
CA ASP A 8 4.36 -29.37 7.51
C ASP A 8 5.61 -28.54 7.26
N ALA A 9 6.13 -28.60 6.03
CA ALA A 9 7.30 -27.83 5.65
C ALA A 9 7.02 -26.35 5.97
N ALA A 10 7.96 -25.69 6.62
CA ALA A 10 7.81 -24.27 6.97
C ALA A 10 7.42 -23.48 5.71
N PRO A 11 6.43 -22.57 5.80
CA PRO A 11 5.97 -21.81 4.65
C PRO A 11 7.17 -21.07 4.02
N SER A 12 7.30 -21.17 2.69
CA SER A 12 8.44 -20.61 1.95
C SER A 12 8.39 -19.09 1.74
N PHE A 13 7.41 -18.41 2.35
CA PHE A 13 7.18 -16.99 2.18
C PHE A 13 7.30 -16.21 3.49
N GLN A 14 7.44 -14.89 3.37
CA GLN A 14 7.45 -13.95 4.48
C GLN A 14 6.29 -12.96 4.31
N ILE A 15 5.73 -12.48 5.42
CA ILE A 15 4.87 -11.30 5.41
C ILE A 15 5.76 -10.07 5.34
N ILE A 16 5.35 -9.06 4.57
CA ILE A 16 6.19 -7.90 4.29
C ILE A 16 5.48 -6.58 4.47
N SER A 17 6.27 -5.56 4.73
CA SER A 17 5.82 -4.18 4.80
C SER A 17 6.87 -3.29 4.16
N SER A 18 6.48 -2.43 3.22
CA SER A 18 7.39 -1.43 2.66
C SER A 18 6.92 -0.03 3.04
N LEU A 19 7.81 0.77 3.62
CA LEU A 19 7.53 2.15 4.03
C LEU A 19 8.69 3.10 3.70
N ARG A 20 8.45 4.40 3.84
CA ARG A 20 9.46 5.45 3.78
C ARG A 20 9.85 5.90 5.19
N TYR A 21 11.15 5.98 5.43
CA TYR A 21 11.74 6.86 6.44
C TYR A 21 12.02 8.21 5.79
N ASP A 22 11.64 9.30 6.44
CA ASP A 22 11.94 10.65 6.00
C ASP A 22 12.14 11.59 7.20
N PRO A 23 13.32 12.22 7.35
CA PRO A 23 13.58 13.11 8.49
C PRO A 23 12.70 14.37 8.52
N ASP A 24 12.11 14.76 7.39
CA ASP A 24 11.21 15.92 7.32
C ASP A 24 9.74 15.55 7.55
N LEU A 25 9.40 14.25 7.63
CA LEU A 25 8.03 13.79 7.88
C LEU A 25 7.42 14.38 9.17
N PRO A 26 8.11 14.38 10.33
CA PRO A 26 7.56 14.93 11.57
C PRO A 26 7.19 16.42 11.47
N LYS A 27 7.89 17.18 10.61
CA LYS A 27 7.59 18.59 10.37
C LYS A 27 6.30 18.73 9.57
N VAL A 28 6.12 17.95 8.50
CA VAL A 28 4.91 18.09 7.67
C VAL A 28 3.67 17.54 8.38
N THR A 29 3.80 16.47 9.17
CA THR A 29 2.68 15.92 9.95
C THR A 29 2.24 16.85 11.07
N SER A 30 3.15 17.61 11.69
CA SER A 30 2.79 18.60 12.73
C SER A 30 2.18 19.89 12.16
N HIS A 31 2.58 20.34 10.97
CA HIS A 31 2.08 21.58 10.37
C HIS A 31 0.75 21.40 9.62
N HIS A 32 0.52 20.23 9.03
CA HIS A 32 -0.70 19.88 8.30
C HIS A 32 -1.58 18.89 9.06
N GLY A 33 -1.13 18.46 10.23
CA GLY A 33 -1.88 17.70 11.21
C GLY A 33 -2.76 18.62 12.04
N ASN A 34 -4.05 18.71 11.73
CA ASN A 34 -5.01 18.85 12.82
C ASN A 34 -4.83 17.60 13.73
N ASP A 35 -5.04 17.69 15.05
CA ASP A 35 -4.82 16.61 16.04
C ASP A 35 -5.46 15.24 15.69
N GLN A 36 -6.26 15.15 14.62
CA GLN A 36 -6.95 13.95 14.15
C GLN A 36 -6.57 13.51 12.73
N SER A 37 -5.74 14.26 11.99
CA SER A 37 -5.55 13.99 10.55
C SER A 37 -4.42 13.05 10.20
N TYR A 38 -3.49 12.73 11.11
CA TYR A 38 -2.42 11.74 10.90
C TYR A 38 -2.36 10.74 12.06
N PRO A 39 -2.24 9.43 11.80
CA PRO A 39 -2.23 8.43 12.87
C PRO A 39 -0.95 8.51 13.71
N ALA A 40 -1.08 8.36 15.03
CA ALA A 40 0.06 8.31 15.93
C ALA A 40 1.01 7.13 15.61
N PRO A 41 2.32 7.28 15.89
CA PRO A 41 3.01 8.49 16.37
C PRO A 41 3.17 9.54 15.26
N VAL A 42 2.78 10.78 15.56
CA VAL A 42 2.82 11.90 14.59
C VAL A 42 4.23 12.45 14.37
N ASP A 43 5.11 12.24 15.35
CA ASP A 43 6.50 12.68 15.40
C ASP A 43 7.49 11.64 14.87
N SER A 44 7.01 10.45 14.50
CA SER A 44 7.87 9.41 13.91
C SER A 44 8.29 9.78 12.49
N PRO A 45 9.57 9.60 12.13
CA PRO A 45 10.06 9.79 10.76
C PRO A 45 9.63 8.64 9.83
N TYR A 46 8.92 7.64 10.34
CA TYR A 46 8.42 6.50 9.57
C TYR A 46 6.97 6.70 9.16
N TYR A 47 6.74 6.75 7.85
CA TYR A 47 5.41 6.98 7.31
C TYR A 47 4.41 5.90 7.75
N LEU A 48 3.32 6.32 8.41
CA LEU A 48 2.23 5.51 8.96
C LEU A 48 2.70 4.33 9.83
N LEU A 49 3.74 4.52 10.66
CA LEU A 49 4.41 3.46 11.44
C LEU A 49 3.44 2.45 12.08
N SER A 50 2.44 2.95 12.81
CA SER A 50 1.45 2.10 13.49
C SER A 50 0.64 1.25 12.52
N TYR A 51 0.24 1.79 11.37
CA TYR A 51 -0.48 1.04 10.34
C TYR A 51 0.41 -0.01 9.68
N HIS A 52 1.72 0.24 9.55
CA HIS A 52 2.67 -0.72 9.02
C HIS A 52 2.87 -1.91 9.97
N ARG A 53 2.93 -1.69 11.28
CA ARG A 53 2.94 -2.76 12.30
C ARG A 53 1.62 -3.53 12.31
N ASP A 54 0.49 -2.83 12.26
CA ASP A 54 -0.84 -3.45 12.23
C ASP A 54 -1.02 -4.34 10.99
N ARG A 55 -0.53 -3.90 9.81
CA ARG A 55 -0.55 -4.71 8.59
C ARG A 55 0.19 -6.03 8.76
N LEU A 56 1.41 -5.99 9.30
CA LEU A 56 2.19 -7.19 9.57
C LEU A 56 1.46 -8.09 10.58
N THR A 57 0.92 -7.49 11.65
CA THR A 57 0.19 -8.23 12.68
C THR A 57 -1.03 -8.93 12.12
N ASN A 58 -1.81 -8.25 11.27
CA ASN A 58 -3.00 -8.81 10.65
C ASN A 58 -2.66 -9.95 9.68
N ALA A 59 -1.55 -9.85 8.95
CA ALA A 59 -1.05 -10.92 8.10
C ALA A 59 -0.61 -12.13 8.94
N ALA A 60 0.17 -11.91 10.02
CA ALA A 60 0.59 -12.98 10.93
C ALA A 60 -0.62 -13.68 11.58
N ARG A 61 -1.68 -12.93 11.97
CA ARG A 61 -2.94 -13.52 12.47
C ARG A 61 -3.62 -14.37 11.40
N HIS A 62 -3.70 -13.87 10.17
CA HIS A 62 -4.35 -14.59 9.08
C HIS A 62 -3.66 -15.92 8.75
N PHE A 63 -2.32 -15.96 8.80
CA PHE A 63 -1.54 -17.17 8.54
C PHE A 63 -1.26 -18.01 9.79
N ASN A 64 -1.84 -17.67 10.95
CA ASN A 64 -1.64 -18.35 12.25
C ASN A 64 -0.16 -18.45 12.68
N TRP A 65 0.59 -17.36 12.55
CA TRP A 65 2.01 -17.31 12.91
C TRP A 65 2.22 -16.72 14.32
N ASP A 66 1.99 -17.52 15.36
CA ASP A 66 2.05 -17.07 16.75
C ASP A 66 3.41 -16.46 17.13
N ASN A 67 4.52 -17.08 16.71
CA ASN A 67 5.86 -16.53 16.96
C ASN A 67 6.06 -15.14 16.32
N ALA A 68 5.52 -14.93 15.11
CA ALA A 68 5.54 -13.62 14.46
C ALA A 68 4.67 -12.60 15.20
N LEU A 69 3.55 -13.04 15.78
CA LEU A 69 2.71 -12.17 16.60
C LEU A 69 3.42 -11.72 17.86
N ASP A 70 4.21 -12.57 18.51
CA ASP A 70 4.95 -12.18 19.72
C ASP A 70 5.96 -11.05 19.43
N PHE A 71 6.68 -11.13 18.30
CA PHE A 71 7.54 -10.05 17.83
C PHE A 71 6.75 -8.78 17.48
N LEU A 72 5.62 -8.90 16.77
CA LEU A 72 4.84 -7.75 16.27
C LEU A 72 3.94 -7.10 17.32
N ARG A 73 3.70 -7.75 18.46
CA ARG A 73 2.92 -7.22 19.59
C ARG A 73 3.73 -6.30 20.51
N LEU A 74 5.05 -6.20 20.30
CA LEU A 74 5.88 -5.20 20.97
C LEU A 74 5.32 -3.79 20.74
N ASP A 75 5.56 -2.89 21.69
CA ASP A 75 5.13 -1.49 21.58
C ASP A 75 5.74 -0.79 20.35
N LEU A 76 5.16 0.36 19.99
CA LEU A 76 5.58 1.08 18.78
C LEU A 76 7.02 1.59 18.90
N ASP A 77 7.47 1.97 20.09
CA ASP A 77 8.84 2.43 20.33
C ASP A 77 9.88 1.32 20.08
N SER A 78 9.57 0.11 20.50
CA SER A 78 10.40 -1.07 20.26
C SER A 78 10.43 -1.46 18.79
N PHE A 79 9.28 -1.33 18.10
CA PHE A 79 9.22 -1.53 16.66
C PHE A 79 10.01 -0.45 15.91
N GLU A 80 9.92 0.82 16.31
CA GLU A 80 10.69 1.92 15.73
C GLU A 80 12.19 1.72 15.92
N ARG A 81 12.64 1.37 17.14
CA ARG A 81 14.05 1.07 17.42
C ARG A 81 14.59 -0.06 16.54
N PHE A 82 13.80 -1.11 16.33
CA PHE A 82 14.16 -2.20 15.41
C PHE A 82 14.38 -1.70 13.97
N LEU A 83 13.62 -0.71 13.50
CA LEU A 83 13.84 -0.10 12.18
C LEU A 83 15.08 0.81 12.18
N ASP A 84 15.29 1.58 13.26
CA ASP A 84 16.40 2.51 13.42
C ASP A 84 17.76 1.84 13.31
N GLU A 85 17.90 0.61 13.81
CA GLU A 85 19.13 -0.20 13.70
C GLU A 85 19.60 -0.40 12.25
N SER A 86 18.70 -0.23 11.28
CA SER A 86 19.00 -0.45 9.86
C SER A 86 19.22 0.85 9.06
N ILE A 87 19.01 2.03 9.64
CA ILE A 87 19.12 3.33 8.94
C ILE A 87 20.60 3.77 8.86
N PRO A 88 21.21 3.84 7.67
CA PRO A 88 22.63 4.20 7.55
C PRO A 88 22.92 5.69 7.82
N ASP A 89 21.98 6.57 7.44
CA ASP A 89 22.11 8.02 7.54
C ASP A 89 20.74 8.62 7.83
N ARG A 90 20.56 9.15 9.04
CA ARG A 90 19.27 9.69 9.50
C ARG A 90 18.91 11.03 8.87
N GLU A 91 19.83 11.68 8.17
CA GLU A 91 19.60 12.96 7.49
C GLU A 91 19.02 12.79 6.08
N LYS A 92 18.84 11.53 5.62
CA LYS A 92 18.36 11.22 4.26
C LYS A 92 17.09 10.36 4.29
N PRO A 93 16.23 10.48 3.26
CA PRO A 93 15.08 9.60 3.14
C PRO A 93 15.49 8.20 2.66
N TRP A 94 14.79 7.17 3.15
CA TRP A 94 15.06 5.77 2.82
C TRP A 94 13.78 5.00 2.53
N ARG A 95 13.86 4.03 1.61
CA ARG A 95 12.85 2.99 1.45
C ARG A 95 13.23 1.79 2.30
N LEU A 96 12.35 1.42 3.22
CA LEU A 96 12.49 0.22 4.03
C LEU A 96 11.59 -0.88 3.46
N ARG A 97 12.08 -2.12 3.50
CA ARG A 97 11.29 -3.33 3.34
C ARG A 97 11.51 -4.22 4.55
N ILE A 98 10.50 -4.27 5.40
CA ILE A 98 10.42 -5.16 6.56
C ILE A 98 9.90 -6.51 6.07
N ALA A 99 10.54 -7.61 6.48
CA ALA A 99 10.07 -8.96 6.28
C ALA A 99 10.03 -9.70 7.62
N VAL A 100 8.98 -10.49 7.85
CA VAL A 100 8.86 -11.36 9.03
C VAL A 100 8.50 -12.76 8.54
N ASP A 101 9.25 -13.76 8.99
CA ASP A 101 8.95 -15.16 8.71
C ASP A 101 8.00 -15.80 9.75
N CYS A 102 7.60 -17.05 9.53
CA CYS A 102 6.70 -17.77 10.43
C CYS A 102 7.28 -18.06 11.81
N ASN A 103 8.61 -17.96 11.97
CA ASN A 103 9.30 -18.14 13.26
C ASN A 103 9.44 -16.82 14.03
N GLY A 104 8.90 -15.72 13.49
CA GLY A 104 8.98 -14.40 14.10
C GLY A 104 10.33 -13.71 13.91
N LYS A 105 11.18 -14.20 13.00
CA LYS A 105 12.42 -13.51 12.65
C LYS A 105 12.10 -12.34 11.73
N GLY A 106 12.27 -11.12 12.25
CA GLY A 106 12.21 -9.88 11.49
C GLY A 106 13.54 -9.57 10.79
N SER A 107 13.46 -9.00 9.58
CA SER A 107 14.58 -8.36 8.90
C SER A 107 14.14 -7.07 8.21
N VAL A 108 15.08 -6.15 8.02
CA VAL A 108 14.84 -4.87 7.33
C VAL A 108 15.88 -4.68 6.24
N GLU A 109 15.41 -4.53 5.00
CA GLU A 109 16.23 -4.09 3.87
C GLU A 109 16.03 -2.59 3.66
N VAL A 110 17.13 -1.84 3.63
CA VAL A 110 17.11 -0.38 3.45
C VAL A 110 17.78 -0.01 2.15
N ASN A 111 17.10 0.77 1.32
CA ASN A 111 17.58 1.21 0.02
C ASN A 111 17.35 2.72 -0.17
N PRO A 112 18.22 3.43 -0.90
CA PRO A 112 17.96 4.80 -1.30
C PRO A 112 16.59 4.92 -1.97
N THR A 113 15.89 6.03 -1.71
CA THR A 113 14.60 6.32 -2.34
C THR A 113 14.69 7.63 -3.12
N VAL A 114 13.80 7.77 -4.09
CA VAL A 114 13.67 9.00 -4.87
C VAL A 114 13.25 10.15 -3.94
N ALA A 115 13.90 11.30 -4.08
CA ALA A 115 13.48 12.53 -3.43
C ALA A 115 12.07 12.90 -3.91
N ILE A 116 11.16 13.13 -2.97
CA ILE A 116 9.80 13.62 -3.23
C ILE A 116 9.53 14.73 -2.24
N ASP A 117 8.58 15.60 -2.56
CA ASP A 117 7.99 16.52 -1.58
C ASP A 117 7.32 15.69 -0.47
N PRO A 118 7.72 15.80 0.82
CA PRO A 118 7.13 15.06 1.92
C PRO A 118 5.61 15.26 2.04
N LEU A 119 5.05 16.35 1.51
CA LEU A 119 3.60 16.54 1.44
C LEU A 119 2.89 15.44 0.64
N ASN A 120 3.57 14.79 -0.31
CA ASN A 120 3.01 13.65 -1.04
C ASN A 120 2.64 12.47 -0.14
N LEU A 121 3.20 12.40 1.09
CA LEU A 121 2.84 11.39 2.08
C LEU A 121 1.49 11.68 2.75
N LEU A 122 1.01 12.92 2.68
CA LEU A 122 -0.25 13.35 3.28
C LEU A 122 -1.43 13.21 2.31
N ILE A 123 -2.65 13.34 2.82
CA ILE A 123 -3.87 13.28 2.00
C ILE A 123 -3.87 14.46 1.02
N PRO A 124 -4.04 14.25 -0.30
CA PRO A 124 -3.96 15.31 -1.30
C PRO A 124 -4.87 16.52 -1.06
N SER A 125 -6.06 16.32 -0.48
CA SER A 125 -7.00 17.41 -0.19
C SER A 125 -6.63 18.26 1.05
N LEU A 126 -5.60 17.87 1.81
CA LEU A 126 -5.16 18.59 3.02
C LEU A 126 -3.98 19.55 2.76
N HIS A 127 -3.47 19.62 1.53
CA HIS A 127 -2.37 20.49 1.17
C HIS A 127 -2.48 20.97 -0.28
N ASN A 128 -1.81 22.08 -0.60
CA ASN A 128 -1.78 22.65 -1.96
C ASN A 128 -0.51 22.21 -2.73
N GLY A 129 0.04 21.04 -2.38
CA GLY A 129 1.27 20.54 -2.98
C GLY A 129 1.05 20.13 -4.43
N VAL A 130 1.94 20.54 -5.33
CA VAL A 130 1.84 20.21 -6.75
C VAL A 130 2.67 18.98 -7.06
N GLN A 131 2.00 17.89 -7.44
CA GLN A 131 2.68 16.71 -7.95
C GLN A 131 3.07 16.90 -9.41
N SER A 132 4.37 16.99 -9.67
CA SER A 132 4.93 17.21 -11.00
C SER A 132 4.96 15.98 -11.89
N THR A 133 4.86 14.77 -11.31
CA THR A 133 5.00 13.51 -12.04
C THR A 133 3.68 12.76 -12.08
N THR A 134 3.21 12.43 -13.29
CA THR A 134 2.04 11.58 -13.52
C THR A 134 2.48 10.20 -14.00
N TRP A 135 1.96 9.15 -13.38
CA TRP A 135 2.24 7.77 -13.75
C TRP A 135 1.29 7.27 -14.84
N LYS A 136 1.79 6.46 -15.77
CA LYS A 136 0.94 5.72 -16.71
C LYS A 136 0.37 4.50 -15.99
N VAL A 137 -0.94 4.30 -16.08
CA VAL A 137 -1.65 3.23 -15.38
C VAL A 137 -2.30 2.31 -16.40
N TYR A 138 -1.71 1.15 -16.60
CA TYR A 138 -2.24 0.12 -17.49
C TYR A 138 -3.21 -0.80 -16.74
N VAL A 139 -3.99 -1.58 -17.48
CA VAL A 139 -4.83 -2.65 -16.93
C VAL A 139 -4.28 -3.99 -17.38
N ASP A 140 -4.11 -4.91 -16.44
CA ASP A 140 -3.65 -6.26 -16.75
C ASP A 140 -4.68 -7.01 -17.61
N SER A 141 -4.19 -7.82 -18.54
CA SER A 141 -5.02 -8.63 -19.42
C SER A 141 -5.46 -9.95 -18.79
N GLN A 142 -4.81 -10.38 -17.70
CA GLN A 142 -5.14 -11.58 -16.96
C GLN A 142 -5.70 -11.25 -15.58
N SER A 143 -6.58 -12.11 -15.09
CA SER A 143 -7.14 -11.99 -13.75
C SER A 143 -6.31 -12.70 -12.70
N ILE A 144 -6.37 -12.19 -11.47
CA ILE A 144 -5.80 -12.82 -10.27
C ILE A 144 -6.96 -13.26 -9.40
N THR A 145 -6.94 -14.52 -8.95
CA THR A 145 -7.96 -15.01 -8.00
C THR A 145 -7.66 -14.44 -6.61
N PRO A 146 -8.61 -13.72 -5.97
CA PRO A 146 -8.43 -13.22 -4.61
C PRO A 146 -8.04 -14.31 -3.62
N SER A 147 -7.08 -14.02 -2.75
CA SER A 147 -6.63 -14.95 -1.71
C SER A 147 -5.98 -14.22 -0.54
N GLY A 148 -5.53 -14.96 0.49
CA GLY A 148 -4.71 -14.41 1.56
C GLY A 148 -3.44 -13.69 1.06
N PHE A 149 -2.88 -14.12 -0.08
CA PHE A 149 -1.68 -13.53 -0.68
C PHE A 149 -1.93 -12.23 -1.46
N THR A 150 -3.19 -11.93 -1.78
CA THR A 150 -3.57 -10.63 -2.36
C THR A 150 -3.96 -9.64 -1.26
N THR A 151 -4.77 -10.09 -0.30
CA THR A 151 -5.18 -9.27 0.86
C THR A 151 -4.00 -8.87 1.74
N HIS A 152 -3.08 -9.80 2.02
CA HIS A 152 -1.89 -9.56 2.85
C HIS A 152 -0.64 -9.45 2.01
N LYS A 153 0.20 -8.47 2.34
CA LYS A 153 1.42 -8.24 1.57
C LYS A 153 2.48 -9.28 1.96
N THR A 154 2.85 -10.15 1.04
CA THR A 154 3.86 -11.20 1.26
C THR A 154 4.97 -11.17 0.21
N THR A 155 5.95 -12.08 0.32
CA THR A 155 6.93 -12.36 -0.74
C THR A 155 6.38 -13.22 -1.87
N ALA A 156 5.24 -13.90 -1.69
CA ALA A 156 4.58 -14.64 -2.77
C ALA A 156 3.92 -13.64 -3.72
N ARG A 157 4.62 -13.26 -4.79
CA ARG A 157 4.24 -12.14 -5.67
C ARG A 157 4.30 -12.47 -7.16
N ASP A 158 4.35 -13.74 -7.51
CA ASP A 158 4.52 -14.18 -8.90
C ASP A 158 3.42 -13.65 -9.83
N ASP A 159 2.17 -13.65 -9.38
CA ASP A 159 1.05 -13.09 -10.16
C ASP A 159 1.23 -11.59 -10.43
N TYR A 160 1.63 -10.81 -9.42
CA TYR A 160 1.92 -9.38 -9.56
C TYR A 160 3.15 -9.13 -10.43
N ALA A 161 4.18 -9.97 -10.34
CA ALA A 161 5.37 -9.88 -11.19
C ALA A 161 5.02 -10.16 -12.65
N ALA A 162 4.21 -11.19 -12.90
CA ALA A 162 3.72 -11.53 -14.24
C ALA A 162 2.84 -10.41 -14.82
N ALA A 163 1.97 -9.77 -14.01
CA ALA A 163 1.20 -8.60 -14.41
C ALA A 163 2.10 -7.44 -14.89
N ARG A 164 3.18 -7.16 -14.14
CA ARG A 164 4.16 -6.13 -14.51
C ARG A 164 4.90 -6.47 -15.80
N VAL A 165 5.30 -7.72 -15.99
CA VAL A 165 5.94 -8.19 -17.23
C VAL A 165 5.02 -8.05 -18.43
N ARG A 166 3.76 -8.48 -18.33
CA ARG A 166 2.75 -8.26 -19.38
C ARG A 166 2.55 -6.76 -19.63
N ALA A 167 2.64 -5.96 -18.58
CA ALA A 167 2.60 -4.52 -18.68
C ALA A 167 3.92 -3.88 -19.17
N GLY A 168 4.95 -4.66 -19.53
CA GLY A 168 6.23 -4.11 -19.97
C GLY A 168 6.96 -3.27 -18.92
N ILE A 169 6.58 -3.38 -17.64
CA ILE A 169 7.19 -2.67 -16.53
C ILE A 169 8.30 -3.53 -15.95
N THR A 170 9.53 -3.10 -16.10
CA THR A 170 10.74 -3.88 -15.77
C THR A 170 11.38 -3.46 -14.44
N SER A 171 11.11 -2.24 -13.97
CA SER A 171 11.72 -1.69 -12.77
C SER A 171 10.69 -1.04 -11.83
N PRO A 172 10.83 -1.18 -10.49
CA PRO A 172 10.05 -0.42 -9.50
C PRO A 172 10.29 1.10 -9.52
N ALA A 173 11.31 1.57 -10.25
CA ALA A 173 11.61 2.99 -10.41
C ALA A 173 10.79 3.65 -11.52
N GLU A 174 10.24 2.87 -12.46
CA GLU A 174 9.44 3.38 -13.57
C GLU A 174 8.17 4.09 -13.08
N THR A 175 7.79 5.18 -13.75
CA THR A 175 6.55 5.92 -13.51
C THR A 175 5.38 5.27 -14.24
N SER A 176 5.27 3.95 -14.07
CA SER A 176 4.24 3.12 -14.66
C SER A 176 3.73 2.11 -13.63
N GLU A 177 2.43 1.89 -13.66
CA GLU A 177 1.73 0.91 -12.83
C GLU A 177 0.81 0.06 -13.70
N VAL A 178 0.51 -1.14 -13.21
CA VAL A 178 -0.51 -2.01 -13.80
C VAL A 178 -1.55 -2.36 -12.74
N LEU A 179 -2.81 -2.11 -13.07
CA LEU A 179 -3.97 -2.53 -12.28
C LEU A 179 -4.23 -4.01 -12.50
N VAL A 180 -4.38 -4.75 -11.42
CA VAL A 180 -4.76 -6.17 -11.47
C VAL A 180 -6.26 -6.31 -11.24
N VAL A 181 -6.85 -7.29 -11.93
CA VAL A 181 -8.30 -7.51 -11.97
C VAL A 181 -8.65 -8.88 -11.42
N ASN A 182 -9.80 -9.01 -10.75
CA ASN A 182 -10.29 -10.31 -10.32
C ASN A 182 -11.07 -11.01 -11.46
N PRO A 183 -11.49 -12.28 -11.31
CA PRO A 183 -12.23 -13.01 -12.34
C PRO A 183 -13.56 -12.38 -12.75
N ASP A 184 -14.18 -11.60 -11.86
CA ASP A 184 -15.43 -10.86 -12.12
C ASP A 184 -15.18 -9.56 -12.92
N GLY A 185 -13.92 -9.24 -13.23
CA GLY A 185 -13.54 -8.05 -13.97
C GLY A 185 -13.48 -6.79 -13.10
N GLU A 186 -13.55 -6.91 -11.78
CA GLU A 186 -13.36 -5.80 -10.85
C GLU A 186 -11.87 -5.47 -10.70
N ILE A 187 -11.54 -4.18 -10.68
CA ILE A 187 -10.22 -3.69 -10.30
C ILE A 187 -9.98 -4.05 -8.83
N MET A 188 -8.88 -4.73 -8.53
CA MET A 188 -8.49 -5.05 -7.16
C MET A 188 -7.61 -3.95 -6.57
N GLU A 189 -6.48 -3.70 -7.24
CA GLU A 189 -5.43 -2.77 -6.85
C GLU A 189 -4.42 -2.60 -8.01
N GLY A 190 -3.35 -1.83 -7.81
CA GLY A 190 -2.17 -1.82 -8.67
C GLY A 190 -1.12 -2.84 -8.19
N SER A 191 -0.14 -3.15 -9.04
CA SER A 191 0.90 -4.13 -8.69
C SER A 191 1.71 -3.74 -7.45
N ILE A 192 1.85 -2.44 -7.15
CA ILE A 192 2.51 -1.94 -5.94
C ILE A 192 1.76 -0.76 -5.30
N THR A 193 0.51 -0.51 -5.68
CA THR A 193 -0.28 0.66 -5.24
C THR A 193 -1.75 0.33 -5.01
N THR A 194 -2.44 1.16 -4.23
CA THR A 194 -3.90 1.21 -4.20
C THR A 194 -4.40 2.32 -5.13
N PRO A 195 -5.33 2.05 -6.05
CA PRO A 195 -5.90 3.06 -6.94
C PRO A 195 -7.14 3.75 -6.35
N TYR A 196 -7.37 4.98 -6.79
CA TYR A 196 -8.54 5.80 -6.49
C TYR A 196 -9.01 6.49 -7.77
N PHE A 197 -10.32 6.51 -7.98
CA PHE A 197 -10.94 7.10 -9.17
C PHE A 197 -12.04 8.07 -8.78
N ARG A 198 -12.27 9.10 -9.60
CA ARG A 198 -13.41 10.00 -9.42
C ARG A 198 -14.67 9.33 -9.98
N ARG A 199 -15.66 9.09 -9.14
CA ARG A 199 -16.95 8.49 -9.53
C ARG A 199 -18.12 9.22 -8.89
N ARG A 200 -19.28 9.15 -9.52
CA ARG A 200 -20.55 9.65 -8.96
C ARG A 200 -21.18 8.55 -8.12
N ILE A 201 -21.61 8.89 -6.91
CA ILE A 201 -22.35 7.98 -6.04
C ILE A 201 -23.84 8.29 -6.20
N VAL A 202 -24.60 7.31 -6.69
CA VAL A 202 -26.05 7.43 -6.83
C VAL A 202 -26.68 7.31 -5.45
N GLY A 203 -27.45 8.32 -5.02
CA GLY A 203 -28.22 8.29 -3.78
C GLY A 203 -27.61 9.00 -2.56
N GLN A 204 -26.51 9.74 -2.71
CA GLN A 204 -26.05 10.68 -1.69
C GLN A 204 -26.60 12.09 -1.98
N GLU A 205 -27.21 12.72 -0.97
CA GLU A 205 -27.56 14.15 -0.94
C GLU A 205 -26.31 15.01 -0.73
N THR A 206 -25.30 14.84 -1.57
CA THR A 206 -24.25 15.85 -1.74
C THR A 206 -24.72 16.84 -2.79
N ASP A 207 -24.30 18.12 -2.73
CA ASP A 207 -24.55 19.09 -3.81
C ASP A 207 -24.36 18.41 -5.17
N ALA A 208 -25.46 18.31 -5.93
CA ALA A 208 -25.79 17.16 -6.78
C ALA A 208 -24.96 16.99 -8.08
N ASN A 209 -23.68 17.38 -8.09
CA ASN A 209 -22.84 17.33 -9.29
C ASN A 209 -21.36 16.95 -9.11
N GLU A 210 -20.83 16.81 -7.89
CA GLU A 210 -19.39 16.52 -7.73
C GLU A 210 -19.08 15.02 -7.63
N ALA A 211 -18.09 14.56 -8.40
CA ALA A 211 -17.57 13.20 -8.29
C ALA A 211 -16.68 13.07 -7.06
N VAL A 212 -16.87 12.01 -6.26
CA VAL A 212 -16.03 11.73 -5.09
C VAL A 212 -14.93 10.74 -5.46
N TRP A 213 -13.86 10.69 -4.66
CA TRP A 213 -12.86 9.64 -4.80
C TRP A 213 -13.41 8.32 -4.26
N VAL A 214 -13.26 7.27 -5.05
CA VAL A 214 -13.61 5.90 -4.64
C VAL A 214 -12.43 4.98 -4.85
N THR A 215 -12.29 3.97 -4.00
CA THR A 215 -11.28 2.91 -4.10
C THR A 215 -11.95 1.55 -4.08
N PRO A 216 -11.40 0.52 -4.77
CA PRO A 216 -11.97 -0.81 -4.69
C PRO A 216 -12.10 -1.32 -3.25
N PRO A 217 -13.22 -1.98 -2.89
CA PRO A 217 -13.39 -2.59 -1.57
C PRO A 217 -12.48 -3.81 -1.41
N LEU A 218 -12.16 -4.18 -0.16
CA LEU A 218 -11.35 -5.39 0.09
C LEU A 218 -11.98 -6.67 -0.46
N ARG A 219 -13.32 -6.73 -0.58
CA ARG A 219 -14.02 -7.87 -1.19
C ARG A 219 -13.67 -8.10 -2.66
N SER A 220 -13.21 -7.08 -3.38
CA SER A 220 -12.72 -7.24 -4.75
C SER A 220 -11.40 -8.03 -4.78
N GLY A 221 -10.68 -8.09 -3.66
CA GLY A 221 -9.52 -8.97 -3.45
C GLY A 221 -8.18 -8.27 -3.30
N GLY A 222 -8.15 -6.93 -3.35
CA GLY A 222 -6.92 -6.15 -3.21
C GLY A 222 -6.33 -6.15 -1.80
N ASN A 223 -5.11 -5.62 -1.67
CA ASN A 223 -4.39 -5.53 -0.41
C ASN A 223 -5.02 -4.53 0.58
N ALA A 224 -4.93 -4.84 1.88
CA ALA A 224 -5.21 -3.89 2.96
C ALA A 224 -4.07 -2.87 3.13
N GLY A 225 -3.90 -2.00 2.12
CA GLY A 225 -2.84 -0.99 2.06
C GLY A 225 -2.86 0.01 3.23
N THR A 226 -1.68 0.44 3.69
CA THR A 226 -1.54 1.39 4.82
C THR A 226 -1.99 2.79 4.42
N SER A 227 -1.54 3.31 3.28
CA SER A 227 -2.04 4.58 2.71
C SER A 227 -3.51 4.53 2.34
N ARG A 228 -4.03 3.35 1.97
CA ARG A 228 -5.47 3.13 1.74
C ARG A 228 -6.28 3.27 3.03
N ARG A 229 -5.84 2.60 4.11
CA ARG A 229 -6.45 2.76 5.44
C ARG A 229 -6.42 4.23 5.87
N TYR A 230 -5.31 4.92 5.62
CA TYR A 230 -5.16 6.33 5.90
C TYR A 230 -6.17 7.19 5.13
N ALA A 231 -6.24 7.04 3.80
CA ALA A 231 -7.20 7.71 2.94
C ALA A 231 -8.67 7.52 3.40
N LEU A 232 -9.07 6.29 3.69
CA LEU A 232 -10.41 5.98 4.18
C LEU A 232 -10.69 6.62 5.54
N SER A 233 -9.73 6.54 6.48
CA SER A 233 -9.89 7.10 7.82
C SER A 233 -10.03 8.62 7.83
N GLN A 234 -9.51 9.29 6.80
CA GLN A 234 -9.56 10.74 6.64
C GLN A 234 -10.72 11.21 5.75
N GLY A 235 -11.61 10.29 5.32
CA GLY A 235 -12.72 10.62 4.43
C GLY A 235 -12.28 11.10 3.04
N PHE A 236 -11.02 10.87 2.65
CA PHE A 236 -10.53 11.24 1.31
C PHE A 236 -11.27 10.46 0.22
N CYS A 237 -11.57 9.20 0.50
CA CYS A 237 -12.30 8.32 -0.41
C CYS A 237 -13.29 7.43 0.34
N VAL A 238 -14.17 6.78 -0.43
CA VAL A 238 -15.04 5.70 0.05
C VAL A 238 -14.82 4.43 -0.77
N GLU A 239 -15.32 3.29 -0.29
CA GLU A 239 -15.22 2.04 -1.03
C GLU A 239 -16.34 1.92 -2.06
N GLN A 240 -15.98 1.61 -3.32
CA GLN A 240 -16.93 1.27 -4.39
C GLN A 240 -16.27 0.29 -5.36
N VAL A 241 -17.03 -0.69 -5.85
CA VAL A 241 -16.55 -1.57 -6.93
C VAL A 241 -16.32 -0.72 -8.18
N ILE A 242 -15.17 -0.95 -8.81
CA ILE A 242 -14.79 -0.38 -10.10
C ILE A 242 -14.46 -1.57 -10.98
N THR A 243 -15.07 -1.69 -12.15
CA THR A 243 -14.74 -2.71 -13.13
C THR A 243 -13.78 -2.16 -14.16
N LYS A 244 -13.05 -3.05 -14.85
CA LYS A 244 -12.22 -2.64 -16.00
C LYS A 244 -13.03 -1.93 -17.10
N ALA A 245 -14.32 -2.23 -17.22
CA ALA A 245 -15.22 -1.62 -18.20
C ALA A 245 -15.64 -0.19 -17.82
N ASP A 246 -15.54 0.16 -16.53
CA ASP A 246 -15.79 1.51 -16.05
C ASP A 246 -14.60 2.45 -16.27
N LEU A 247 -13.46 1.93 -16.75
CA LEU A 247 -12.27 2.72 -16.98
C LEU A 247 -12.31 3.39 -18.35
N LEU A 248 -11.84 4.63 -18.41
CA LEU A 248 -11.72 5.40 -19.65
C LEU A 248 -10.25 5.70 -19.95
N ASP A 249 -9.85 5.55 -21.21
CA ASP A 249 -8.51 5.95 -21.64
C ASP A 249 -8.29 7.45 -21.39
N GLY A 250 -7.14 7.80 -20.80
CA GLY A 250 -6.81 9.17 -20.43
C GLY A 250 -7.48 9.66 -19.15
N GLU A 251 -8.30 8.87 -18.44
CA GLU A 251 -8.87 9.34 -17.18
C GLU A 251 -7.81 9.52 -16.10
N GLU A 252 -7.94 10.59 -15.32
CA GLU A 252 -7.09 10.81 -14.17
C GLU A 252 -7.49 9.90 -13.01
N CYS A 253 -6.47 9.36 -12.35
CA CYS A 253 -6.63 8.62 -11.10
C CYS A 253 -5.60 9.07 -10.09
N CYS A 254 -5.78 8.64 -8.84
CA CYS A 254 -4.74 8.70 -7.83
C CYS A 254 -4.29 7.28 -7.50
N LEU A 255 -3.02 7.12 -7.16
CA LEU A 255 -2.45 5.89 -6.63
C LEU A 255 -1.87 6.18 -5.26
N SER A 256 -1.73 5.17 -4.40
CA SER A 256 -0.97 5.34 -3.16
C SER A 256 -0.21 4.10 -2.73
N ASN A 257 0.90 4.30 -2.01
CA ASN A 257 1.56 3.25 -1.25
C ASN A 257 2.39 3.83 -0.08
N GLY A 258 2.86 2.93 0.79
CA GLY A 258 3.64 3.30 1.98
C GLY A 258 5.02 3.91 1.70
N VAL A 259 5.49 3.97 0.46
CA VAL A 259 6.85 4.48 0.14
C VAL A 259 6.79 5.85 -0.53
N ARG A 260 5.82 6.06 -1.41
CA ARG A 260 5.70 7.29 -2.22
C ARG A 260 4.50 8.13 -1.83
N GLY A 261 3.69 7.69 -0.87
CA GLY A 261 2.47 8.37 -0.48
C GLY A 261 1.46 8.30 -1.60
N PHE A 262 0.83 9.44 -1.92
CA PHE A 262 -0.14 9.60 -3.00
C PHE A 262 0.56 10.06 -4.28
N ILE A 263 0.11 9.55 -5.43
CA ILE A 263 0.72 9.74 -6.73
C ILE A 263 -0.38 10.00 -7.76
N ARG A 264 -0.20 10.99 -8.63
CA ARG A 264 -1.09 11.18 -9.80
C ARG A 264 -0.87 10.09 -10.84
N GLY A 265 -1.96 9.56 -11.38
CA GLY A 265 -1.95 8.59 -12.45
C GLY A 265 -2.89 8.99 -13.59
N VAL A 266 -2.63 8.43 -14.77
CA VAL A 266 -3.51 8.50 -15.94
C VAL A 266 -3.67 7.11 -16.52
N VAL A 267 -4.93 6.70 -16.76
CA VAL A 267 -5.23 5.38 -17.32
C VAL A 267 -4.84 5.32 -18.79
N VAL A 268 -4.25 4.21 -19.19
CA VAL A 268 -3.84 3.92 -20.57
C VAL A 268 -4.39 2.53 -20.96
N LEU A 269 -5.46 2.50 -21.75
CA LEU A 269 -6.15 1.28 -22.19
C LEU A 269 -5.63 0.75 -23.53
N SER A 270 -5.18 1.63 -24.42
CA SER A 270 -4.55 1.23 -25.69
C SER A 270 -3.02 1.25 -25.58
N ARG A 271 -2.38 0.20 -26.12
CA ARG A 271 -0.94 0.16 -26.38
C ARG A 271 -0.66 0.22 -27.86
#